data_AF-A0A182E5P9-F1
#
_entry.id   AF-A0A182E5P9-F1
#
_cell.length_a   1.000
_cell.length_b   1.000
_cell.length_c   1.000
_cell.angle_alpha   90.00
_cell.angle_beta   90.00
_cell.angle_gamma   90.00
#
_symmetry.space_group_name_H-M   'P 1'
#
loop_
_entity.id
_entity.type
_entity.pdbx_description
1 polymer ?
#
loop_
_entity_poly.entity_id
_entity_poly.type
_entity_poly.pdbx_seq_one_letter_code
_entity_poly.pdbx_strand_id
1 'polypeptide(L)'
;MDMPLQMFEQILKLEADVIWMYGDASSHAYPLAKLDTINQETGELNEDSALSLIVYGETTKHLQLLDGLLGDLLEVKWESFGRMRLAISFGCYLFFYICTFTAFMCRPLSFSNALRLIAELAVLLMTIFQVVDDAMDIHSIGRKRWWRLLKSFPAKIAYKISFILILLIIPFRLMCSIAPAMLFFDNALSLLVVLLISVHFLFYSRAIKFIGPFVLMIYTILSRDLSRFFLIYAIFLIGFSQSFYIIFMSCTRQSAQYQNVTASNAINILYHPMEAVMRIFIMTIGEFMVFYRKMVVLCGQTSMAYIGKVMFVIYELFVSVMQLNLLIAMMGRTYDLISGTQTEWKRQWAQVILMLEFSLRPKARLNALLKYSRPIGTNKRERAFVIVRKTGDSLSETDKQLRELQEQIIREKKRALLKRRLKDRDDLRCKRL
;
A
#
# COMPACT_ATOMS: atom_id res chain seq x y z
N MET A 1 -8.79 -28.73 -8.50
CA MET A 1 -9.38 -27.99 -7.37
C MET A 1 -8.68 -28.50 -6.11
N ASP A 2 -8.00 -27.61 -5.39
CA ASP A 2 -7.03 -28.01 -4.35
C ASP A 2 -7.72 -28.57 -3.10
N MET A 3 -7.26 -29.72 -2.58
CA MET A 3 -7.81 -30.39 -1.37
C MET A 3 -8.06 -29.46 -0.16
N PRO A 4 -7.19 -28.48 0.16
CA PRO A 4 -7.42 -27.56 1.29
C PRO A 4 -8.67 -26.69 1.12
N LEU A 5 -9.01 -26.29 -0.11
CA LEU A 5 -10.20 -25.48 -0.39
C LEU A 5 -11.47 -26.28 -0.11
N GLN A 6 -11.52 -27.53 -0.58
CA GLN A 6 -12.65 -28.42 -0.35
C GLN A 6 -12.84 -28.72 1.14
N MET A 7 -11.73 -28.95 1.86
CA MET A 7 -11.78 -29.17 3.30
C MET A 7 -12.31 -27.94 4.04
N PHE A 8 -11.85 -26.74 3.69
CA PHE A 8 -12.34 -25.50 4.30
C PHE A 8 -13.82 -25.26 4.02
N GLU A 9 -14.27 -25.43 2.78
CA GLU A 9 -15.69 -25.33 2.42
C GLU A 9 -16.54 -26.36 3.17
N GLN A 10 -16.04 -27.58 3.37
CA GLN A 10 -16.75 -28.62 4.11
C GLN A 10 -16.85 -28.28 5.59
N ILE A 11 -15.78 -27.75 6.20
CA ILE A 11 -15.81 -27.25 7.58
C ILE A 11 -16.84 -26.13 7.71
N LEU A 12 -16.85 -25.16 6.78
CA LEU A 12 -17.83 -24.08 6.77
C LEU A 12 -19.27 -24.60 6.64
N LYS A 13 -19.52 -25.62 5.81
CA LYS A 13 -20.85 -26.23 5.69
C LYS A 13 -21.29 -26.92 6.97
N LEU A 14 -20.37 -27.53 7.72
CA LEU A 14 -20.65 -28.20 8.98
C LEU A 14 -20.90 -27.20 10.13
N GLU A 15 -20.19 -26.07 10.14
CA GLU A 15 -20.39 -25.01 11.14
C GLU A 15 -21.60 -24.08 10.83
N ALA A 16 -22.18 -24.16 9.63
CA ALA A 16 -23.27 -23.30 9.22
C ALA A 16 -24.64 -23.76 9.77
N ASP A 17 -25.36 -22.83 10.38
CA ASP A 17 -26.75 -23.04 10.79
C ASP A 17 -27.71 -22.61 9.68
N VAL A 18 -28.62 -23.52 9.30
CA VAL A 18 -29.65 -23.22 8.29
C VAL A 18 -30.82 -22.49 8.96
N ILE A 19 -30.99 -21.20 8.66
CA ILE A 19 -32.09 -20.41 9.22
C ILE A 19 -33.40 -20.76 8.52
N TRP A 20 -33.37 -20.79 7.20
CA TRP A 20 -34.51 -21.14 6.36
C TRP A 20 -34.04 -21.59 4.99
N MET A 21 -34.85 -22.42 4.34
CA MET A 21 -34.74 -22.78 2.94
C MET A 21 -36.12 -22.61 2.33
N TYR A 22 -36.17 -22.08 1.12
CA TYR A 22 -37.40 -21.89 0.37
C TYR A 22 -37.10 -22.01 -1.12
N GLY A 23 -37.57 -23.11 -1.72
CA GLY A 23 -37.31 -23.41 -3.12
C GLY A 23 -35.81 -23.48 -3.42
N ASP A 24 -35.35 -22.65 -4.33
CA ASP A 24 -33.95 -22.56 -4.75
C ASP A 24 -33.09 -21.65 -3.84
N ALA A 25 -33.69 -20.88 -2.94
CA ALA A 25 -33.00 -19.98 -2.02
C ALA A 25 -32.82 -20.60 -0.63
N SER A 26 -31.61 -20.52 -0.10
CA SER A 26 -31.29 -20.92 1.28
C SER A 26 -30.57 -19.82 2.02
N SER A 27 -30.89 -19.66 3.32
CA SER A 27 -30.20 -18.75 4.22
C SER A 27 -29.42 -19.51 5.28
N HIS A 28 -28.12 -19.26 5.30
CA HIS A 28 -27.16 -19.88 6.20
C HIS A 28 -26.57 -18.81 7.12
N ALA A 29 -26.43 -19.15 8.41
CA ALA A 29 -25.77 -18.35 9.42
C ALA A 29 -24.41 -18.98 9.75
N TYR A 30 -23.33 -18.24 9.51
CA TYR A 30 -21.98 -18.68 9.80
C TYR A 30 -21.48 -18.01 11.09
N PRO A 31 -21.03 -18.77 12.11
CA PRO A 31 -20.54 -18.20 13.36
C PRO A 31 -19.28 -17.36 13.13
N LEU A 32 -19.26 -16.11 13.61
CA LEU A 32 -18.17 -15.17 13.34
C LEU A 32 -16.93 -15.33 14.23
N ALA A 33 -17.03 -16.12 15.32
CA ALA A 33 -16.01 -16.13 16.39
C ALA A 33 -14.59 -16.47 15.93
N LYS A 34 -14.43 -17.35 14.92
CA LYS A 34 -13.13 -17.75 14.35
C LYS A 34 -12.88 -17.20 12.94
N LEU A 35 -13.93 -16.71 12.27
CA LEU A 35 -13.83 -16.19 10.91
C LEU A 35 -13.42 -14.72 10.89
N ASP A 36 -14.00 -13.93 11.81
CA ASP A 36 -13.83 -12.50 11.84
C ASP A 36 -12.64 -12.06 12.69
N THR A 37 -12.07 -10.92 12.32
CA THR A 37 -10.97 -10.28 13.03
C THR A 37 -11.43 -9.58 14.30
N ILE A 38 -12.72 -9.33 14.51
CA ILE A 38 -13.23 -8.63 15.71
C ILE A 38 -13.71 -9.63 16.75
N ASN A 39 -13.20 -9.52 17.97
CA ASN A 39 -13.74 -10.23 19.12
C ASN A 39 -15.12 -9.66 19.49
N GLN A 40 -16.11 -10.54 19.58
CA GLN A 40 -17.52 -10.17 19.78
C GLN A 40 -17.81 -9.57 21.16
N GLU A 41 -17.01 -9.87 22.18
CA GLU A 41 -17.23 -9.40 23.55
C GLU A 41 -16.44 -8.12 23.85
N THR A 42 -15.14 -8.12 23.53
CA THR A 42 -14.24 -7.01 23.88
C THR A 42 -14.11 -5.96 22.79
N GLY A 43 -14.46 -6.30 21.54
CA GLY A 43 -14.18 -5.47 20.37
C GLY A 43 -12.69 -5.40 20.02
N GLU A 44 -11.83 -6.15 20.71
CA GLU A 44 -10.42 -6.30 20.40
C GLU A 44 -10.22 -7.10 19.12
N LEU A 45 -9.06 -6.95 18.48
CA LEU A 45 -8.79 -7.63 17.22
C LEU A 45 -8.10 -8.98 17.48
N ASN A 46 -8.62 -10.05 16.89
CA ASN A 46 -8.11 -11.41 16.94
C ASN A 46 -7.22 -11.72 15.71
N GLU A 47 -5.94 -12.01 15.94
CA GLU A 47 -4.97 -12.33 14.88
C GLU A 47 -5.09 -13.76 14.36
N ASP A 48 -5.62 -14.67 15.19
CA ASP A 48 -5.79 -16.09 14.86
C ASP A 48 -7.11 -16.34 14.10
N SER A 49 -7.74 -15.27 13.63
CA SER A 49 -8.92 -15.36 12.78
C SER A 49 -8.55 -15.85 11.38
N ALA A 50 -9.43 -16.65 10.78
CA ALA A 50 -9.24 -17.17 9.44
C ALA A 50 -8.98 -16.03 8.42
N LEU A 51 -9.70 -14.92 8.54
CA LEU A 51 -9.53 -13.76 7.66
C LEU A 51 -8.14 -13.11 7.81
N SER A 52 -7.63 -12.95 9.03
CA SER A 52 -6.27 -12.42 9.27
C SER A 52 -5.20 -13.33 8.67
N LEU A 53 -5.28 -14.64 8.92
CA LEU A 53 -4.31 -15.62 8.46
C LEU A 53 -4.26 -15.73 6.92
N ILE A 54 -5.41 -15.68 6.25
CA ILE A 54 -5.52 -15.73 4.79
C ILE A 54 -5.02 -14.44 4.14
N VAL A 55 -5.19 -13.29 4.79
CA VAL A 55 -4.79 -11.99 4.20
C VAL A 55 -3.29 -11.72 4.37
N TYR A 56 -2.74 -12.07 5.52
CA TYR A 56 -1.32 -11.87 5.86
C TYR A 56 -0.42 -13.09 5.59
N GLY A 57 -0.99 -14.20 5.11
CA GLY A 57 -0.23 -15.37 4.70
C GLY A 57 0.76 -15.07 3.56
N GLU A 58 1.85 -15.85 3.50
CA GLU A 58 2.94 -15.64 2.53
C GLU A 58 2.65 -16.24 1.15
N THR A 59 1.86 -17.31 1.07
CA THR A 59 1.59 -18.05 -0.18
C THR A 59 0.43 -17.44 -0.98
N THR A 60 0.35 -17.71 -2.29
CA THR A 60 -0.78 -17.20 -3.12
C THR A 60 -1.90 -18.22 -3.31
N LYS A 61 -1.65 -19.50 -3.02
CA LYS A 61 -2.61 -20.60 -3.23
C LYS A 61 -3.85 -20.50 -2.34
N HIS A 62 -3.69 -19.97 -1.13
CA HIS A 62 -4.80 -19.82 -0.18
C HIS A 62 -5.70 -18.60 -0.48
N LEU A 63 -5.33 -17.73 -1.44
CA LEU A 63 -6.16 -16.57 -1.80
C LEU A 63 -7.49 -17.00 -2.43
N GLN A 64 -7.57 -18.21 -3.00
CA GLN A 64 -8.83 -18.78 -3.49
C GLN A 64 -9.86 -18.96 -2.35
N LEU A 65 -9.42 -19.01 -1.07
CA LEU A 65 -10.33 -19.04 0.08
C LEU A 65 -11.06 -17.70 0.31
N LEU A 66 -10.56 -16.60 -0.28
CA LEU A 66 -11.27 -15.32 -0.30
C LEU A 66 -12.43 -15.33 -1.31
N ASP A 67 -12.49 -16.33 -2.19
CA ASP A 67 -13.63 -16.53 -3.07
C ASP A 67 -14.77 -17.21 -2.28
N GLY A 68 -15.97 -16.63 -2.32
CA GLY A 68 -17.13 -17.11 -1.58
C GLY A 68 -17.38 -16.35 -0.26
N LEU A 69 -17.49 -17.08 0.85
CA LEU A 69 -17.97 -16.55 2.15
C LEU A 69 -17.14 -15.36 2.66
N LEU A 70 -15.81 -15.47 2.62
CA LEU A 70 -14.93 -14.40 3.11
C LEU A 70 -14.99 -13.16 2.21
N GLY A 71 -15.15 -13.35 0.90
CA GLY A 71 -15.37 -12.27 -0.05
C GLY A 71 -16.68 -11.53 0.24
N ASP A 72 -17.77 -12.27 0.47
CA ASP A 72 -19.08 -11.71 0.84
C ASP A 72 -18.97 -10.91 2.16
N LEU A 73 -18.24 -11.43 3.15
CA LEU A 73 -18.01 -10.76 4.43
C LEU A 73 -17.21 -9.44 4.25
N LEU A 74 -16.16 -9.47 3.42
CA LEU A 74 -15.37 -8.28 3.10
C LEU A 74 -16.19 -7.22 2.37
N GLU A 75 -17.09 -7.60 1.47
CA GLU A 75 -17.97 -6.66 0.76
C GLU A 75 -18.92 -5.96 1.73
N VAL A 76 -19.55 -6.72 2.63
CA VAL A 76 -20.44 -6.14 3.63
C VAL A 76 -19.67 -5.24 4.61
N LYS A 77 -18.43 -5.59 4.99
CA LYS A 77 -17.55 -4.69 5.77
C LYS A 77 -17.24 -3.40 5.01
N TRP A 78 -16.96 -3.51 3.72
CA TRP A 78 -16.67 -2.38 2.84
C TRP A 78 -17.85 -1.42 2.75
N GLU A 79 -19.06 -1.93 2.55
CA GLU A 79 -20.29 -1.13 2.52
C GLU A 79 -20.63 -0.53 3.89
N SER A 80 -20.42 -1.29 4.98
CA SER A 80 -20.81 -0.88 6.34
C SER A 80 -19.98 0.28 6.90
N PHE A 81 -18.67 0.29 6.64
CA PHE A 81 -17.77 1.33 7.15
C PHE A 81 -16.58 1.65 6.23
N GLY A 82 -16.08 0.68 5.46
CA GLY A 82 -14.84 0.81 4.70
C GLY A 82 -14.87 1.96 3.68
N ARG A 83 -15.88 2.00 2.82
CA ARG A 83 -16.02 2.98 1.73
C ARG A 83 -16.04 4.42 2.24
N MET A 84 -16.91 4.70 3.20
CA MET A 84 -17.06 6.05 3.76
C MET A 84 -15.80 6.50 4.49
N ARG A 85 -15.16 5.61 5.28
CA ARG A 85 -13.94 5.97 6.00
C ARG A 85 -12.75 6.19 5.09
N LEU A 86 -12.60 5.36 4.06
CA LEU A 86 -11.54 5.56 3.08
C LEU A 86 -11.73 6.89 2.33
N ALA A 87 -12.98 7.24 1.98
CA ALA A 87 -13.29 8.51 1.34
C ALA A 87 -13.00 9.72 2.24
N ILE A 88 -13.36 9.67 3.53
CA ILE A 88 -13.03 10.73 4.50
C ILE A 88 -11.52 10.85 4.68
N SER A 89 -10.81 9.73 4.84
CA SER A 89 -9.35 9.71 4.96
C SER A 89 -8.68 10.30 3.73
N PHE A 90 -9.16 9.95 2.53
CA PHE A 90 -8.67 10.50 1.27
C PHE A 90 -8.93 12.01 1.16
N GLY A 91 -10.11 12.48 1.57
CA GLY A 91 -10.42 13.91 1.62
C GLY A 91 -9.52 14.69 2.58
N CYS A 92 -9.28 14.17 3.78
CA CYS A 92 -8.35 14.77 4.75
C CYS A 92 -6.91 14.80 4.22
N TYR A 93 -6.47 13.72 3.55
CA TYR A 93 -5.16 13.68 2.90
C TYR A 93 -5.06 14.68 1.74
N LEU A 94 -6.08 14.80 0.90
CA LEU A 94 -6.10 15.75 -0.21
C LEU A 94 -6.02 17.20 0.32
N PHE A 95 -6.78 17.51 1.37
CA PHE A 95 -6.68 18.80 2.04
C PHE A 95 -5.28 19.06 2.59
N PHE A 96 -4.70 18.09 3.31
CA PHE A 96 -3.31 18.18 3.79
C PHE A 96 -2.32 18.42 2.65
N TYR A 97 -2.45 17.67 1.55
CA TYR A 97 -1.60 17.79 0.36
C TYR A 97 -1.70 19.17 -0.29
N ILE A 98 -2.92 19.72 -0.42
CA ILE A 98 -3.15 21.08 -0.95
C ILE A 98 -2.52 22.13 -0.03
N CYS A 99 -2.66 22.00 1.29
CA CYS A 99 -2.02 22.91 2.24
C CYS A 99 -0.49 22.84 2.14
N THR A 100 0.09 21.64 2.06
CA THR A 100 1.53 21.46 1.85
C THR A 100 2.00 22.03 0.52
N PHE A 101 1.27 21.78 -0.57
CA PHE A 101 1.57 22.34 -1.89
C PHE A 101 1.56 23.88 -1.86
N THR A 102 0.54 24.47 -1.24
CA THR A 102 0.40 25.92 -1.09
C THR A 102 1.55 26.50 -0.25
N ALA A 103 1.89 25.86 0.87
CA ALA A 103 2.99 26.30 1.73
C ALA A 103 4.34 26.37 0.99
N PHE A 104 4.62 25.40 0.11
CA PHE A 104 5.87 25.36 -0.64
C PHE A 104 5.87 26.21 -1.92
N MET A 105 4.77 26.23 -2.68
CA MET A 105 4.72 27.01 -3.93
C MET A 105 4.64 28.52 -3.68
N CYS A 106 4.10 28.96 -2.54
CA CYS A 106 4.05 30.38 -2.16
C CYS A 106 5.35 30.91 -1.55
N ARG A 107 6.46 30.16 -1.60
CA ARG A 107 7.74 30.55 -0.97
C ARG A 107 8.39 31.84 -1.52
N PRO A 108 8.19 32.27 -2.79
CA PRO A 108 8.83 33.49 -3.29
C PRO A 108 7.90 34.68 -3.66
N LEU A 109 6.67 34.81 -3.16
CA LEU A 109 5.78 35.91 -3.60
C LEU A 109 5.26 36.81 -2.45
N SER A 110 5.64 38.09 -2.52
CA SER A 110 5.37 39.18 -1.56
C SER A 110 3.88 39.36 -1.17
N PHE A 111 2.94 38.91 -2.02
CA PHE A 111 1.49 39.05 -1.77
C PHE A 111 0.87 37.87 -0.98
N SER A 112 1.56 36.74 -0.84
CA SER A 112 1.00 35.48 -0.29
C SER A 112 1.52 35.09 1.10
N ASN A 113 2.18 35.99 1.83
CA ASN A 113 2.76 35.68 3.15
C ASN A 113 1.71 35.24 4.18
N ALA A 114 0.52 35.85 4.18
CA ALA A 114 -0.58 35.45 5.06
C ALA A 114 -1.10 34.04 4.73
N LEU A 115 -1.34 33.77 3.44
CA LEU A 115 -1.78 32.44 2.97
C LEU A 115 -0.74 31.36 3.27
N ARG A 116 0.56 31.68 3.08
CA ARG A 116 1.66 30.79 3.44
C ARG A 116 1.69 30.49 4.92
N LEU A 117 1.56 31.51 5.77
CA LEU A 117 1.55 31.33 7.23
C LEU A 117 0.37 30.46 7.68
N ILE A 118 -0.82 30.70 7.14
CA ILE A 118 -2.01 29.89 7.41
C ILE A 118 -1.78 28.43 6.97
N ALA A 119 -1.22 28.22 5.78
CA ALA A 119 -0.92 26.88 5.27
C ALA A 119 0.16 26.16 6.09
N GLU A 120 1.26 26.83 6.45
CA GLU A 120 2.32 26.27 7.30
C GLU A 120 1.77 25.90 8.69
N LEU A 121 0.95 26.77 9.30
CA LEU A 121 0.32 26.51 10.60
C LEU A 121 -0.72 25.38 10.53
N ALA A 122 -1.52 25.32 9.46
CA ALA A 122 -2.46 24.22 9.24
C ALA A 122 -1.73 22.88 9.07
N VAL A 123 -0.65 22.83 8.26
CA VAL A 123 0.18 21.63 8.08
C VAL A 123 0.79 21.20 9.41
N LEU A 124 1.29 22.15 10.21
CA LEU A 124 1.87 21.85 11.52
C LEU A 124 0.84 21.27 12.48
N LEU A 125 -0.32 21.93 12.64
CA LEU A 125 -1.40 21.46 13.52
C LEU A 125 -1.91 20.08 13.11
N MET A 126 -2.13 19.85 11.81
CA MET A 126 -2.54 18.54 11.30
C MET A 126 -1.48 17.47 11.54
N THR A 127 -0.20 17.81 11.40
CA THR A 127 0.91 16.88 11.65
C THR A 127 0.96 16.49 13.13
N ILE A 128 0.86 17.46 14.04
CA ILE A 128 0.85 17.21 15.49
C ILE A 128 -0.35 16.32 15.86
N PHE A 129 -1.54 16.65 15.37
CA PHE A 129 -2.75 15.85 15.64
C PHE A 129 -2.59 14.40 15.17
N GLN A 130 -2.06 14.19 13.95
CA GLN A 130 -1.85 12.84 13.43
C GLN A 130 -0.77 12.06 14.18
N VAL A 131 0.30 12.71 14.64
CA VAL A 131 1.35 12.08 15.44
C VAL A 131 0.81 11.64 16.81
N VAL A 132 -0.07 12.45 17.43
CA VAL A 132 -0.73 12.09 18.68
C VAL A 132 -1.66 10.90 18.49
N ASP A 133 -2.49 10.91 17.44
CA ASP A 133 -3.36 9.78 17.10
C ASP A 133 -2.55 8.50 16.86
N ASP A 134 -1.45 8.57 16.11
CA ASP A 134 -0.57 7.42 15.89
C ASP A 134 0.08 6.93 17.19
N ALA A 135 0.50 7.82 18.08
CA ALA A 135 1.08 7.45 19.37
C ALA A 135 0.05 6.75 20.27
N MET A 136 -1.19 7.23 20.28
CA MET A 136 -2.31 6.60 20.99
C MET A 136 -2.63 5.21 20.42
N ASP A 137 -2.61 5.06 19.09
CA ASP A 137 -2.82 3.78 18.42
C ASP A 137 -1.68 2.79 18.76
N ILE A 138 -0.42 3.25 18.74
CA ILE A 138 0.74 2.42 19.11
C ILE A 138 0.64 1.93 20.56
N HIS A 139 0.21 2.81 21.48
CA HIS A 139 0.09 2.47 22.89
C HIS A 139 -1.07 1.50 23.16
N SER A 140 -2.25 1.78 22.60
CA SER A 140 -3.47 1.00 22.87
C SER A 140 -3.45 -0.40 22.25
N ILE A 141 -2.68 -0.61 21.19
CA ILE A 141 -2.70 -1.86 20.42
C ILE A 141 -1.42 -2.69 20.62
N GLY A 142 -0.31 -2.02 20.93
CA GLY A 142 1.01 -2.64 21.10
C GLY A 142 1.91 -2.47 19.87
N ARG A 143 3.20 -2.17 20.14
CA ARG A 143 4.22 -1.81 19.14
C ARG A 143 4.44 -2.86 18.05
N LYS A 144 4.54 -4.14 18.43
CA LYS A 144 4.83 -5.23 17.47
C LYS A 144 3.71 -5.39 16.45
N ARG A 145 2.47 -5.27 16.92
CA ARG A 145 1.27 -5.41 16.11
C ARG A 145 1.13 -4.29 15.09
N TRP A 146 1.29 -3.05 15.55
CA TRP A 146 1.27 -1.87 14.69
C TRP A 146 2.32 -1.95 13.56
N TRP A 147 3.54 -2.38 13.89
CA TRP A 147 4.63 -2.52 12.91
C TRP A 147 4.37 -3.60 11.85
N ARG A 148 3.82 -4.76 12.23
CA ARG A 148 3.52 -5.85 11.28
C ARG A 148 2.51 -5.40 10.22
N LEU A 149 1.47 -4.69 10.65
CA LEU A 149 0.44 -4.17 9.76
C LEU A 149 0.99 -3.07 8.86
N LEU A 150 1.74 -2.12 9.42
CA LEU A 150 2.28 -1.00 8.65
C LEU A 150 3.33 -1.45 7.62
N LYS A 151 4.11 -2.51 7.90
CA LYS A 151 5.06 -3.12 6.96
C LYS A 151 4.38 -3.59 5.66
N SER A 152 3.09 -3.92 5.70
CA SER A 152 2.32 -4.30 4.52
C SER A 152 2.03 -3.12 3.57
N PHE A 153 2.30 -1.88 4.01
CA PHE A 153 1.97 -0.63 3.31
C PHE A 153 3.16 0.34 3.25
N PRO A 154 4.11 0.15 2.32
CA PRO A 154 5.32 0.98 2.25
C PRO A 154 5.02 2.48 2.01
N ALA A 155 4.03 2.83 1.18
CA ALA A 155 3.64 4.22 0.98
C ALA A 155 3.03 4.88 2.23
N LYS A 156 2.41 4.11 3.12
CA LYS A 156 1.91 4.65 4.40
C LYS A 156 3.07 4.86 5.38
N ILE A 157 4.10 4.01 5.37
CA ILE A 157 5.34 4.23 6.14
C ILE A 157 6.02 5.53 5.69
N ALA A 158 6.20 5.72 4.38
CA ALA A 158 6.78 6.93 3.80
C ALA A 158 6.04 8.20 4.27
N TYR A 159 4.70 8.14 4.30
CA TYR A 159 3.88 9.22 4.81
C TYR A 159 4.09 9.48 6.31
N LYS A 160 4.16 8.44 7.15
CA LYS A 160 4.45 8.61 8.58
C LYS A 160 5.87 9.15 8.84
N ILE A 161 6.85 8.74 8.04
CA ILE A 161 8.20 9.31 8.09
C ILE A 161 8.16 10.81 7.76
N SER A 162 7.35 11.23 6.79
CA SER A 162 7.21 12.64 6.42
C SER A 162 6.78 13.54 7.59
N PHE A 163 5.98 13.04 8.54
CA PHE A 163 5.61 13.79 9.75
C PHE A 163 6.78 14.06 10.68
N ILE A 164 7.65 13.07 10.86
CA ILE A 164 8.87 13.23 11.66
C ILE A 164 9.78 14.26 10.99
N LEU A 165 9.90 14.21 9.66
CA LEU A 165 10.67 15.19 8.91
C LEU A 165 10.07 16.61 9.00
N ILE A 166 8.74 16.76 8.97
CA ILE A 166 8.06 18.06 9.16
C ILE A 166 8.35 18.62 10.55
N LEU A 167 8.27 17.80 11.61
CA LEU A 167 8.61 18.23 12.96
C LEU A 167 10.09 18.62 13.09
N LEU A 168 10.97 17.95 12.33
CA LEU A 168 12.41 18.24 12.30
C LEU A 168 12.73 19.54 11.53
N ILE A 169 11.90 19.97 10.57
CA ILE A 169 12.09 21.24 9.85
C ILE A 169 12.01 22.44 10.82
N ILE A 170 11.15 22.39 11.83
CA ILE A 170 10.93 23.50 12.78
C ILE A 170 12.21 23.89 13.55
N PRO A 171 12.90 22.97 14.26
CA PRO A 171 14.14 23.33 14.97
C PRO A 171 15.23 23.78 13.99
N PHE A 172 15.35 23.19 12.80
CA PHE A 172 16.33 23.64 11.80
C PHE A 172 16.03 25.04 11.28
N ARG A 173 14.75 25.40 11.13
CA ARG A 173 14.33 26.74 10.75
C ARG A 173 14.63 27.78 11.84
N LEU A 174 14.46 27.43 13.11
CA LEU A 174 14.83 28.30 14.25
C LEU A 174 16.35 28.49 14.36
N MET A 175 17.13 27.45 14.05
CA MET A 175 18.59 27.48 14.08
C MET A 175 19.21 28.14 12.83
N CYS A 176 18.40 28.62 11.88
CA CYS A 176 18.86 29.19 10.62
C CYS A 176 19.74 30.44 10.80
N SER A 177 19.62 31.14 11.94
CA SER A 177 20.47 32.30 12.27
C SER A 177 21.91 31.92 12.66
N ILE A 178 22.18 30.66 13.00
CA ILE A 178 23.45 30.23 13.59
C ILE A 178 24.45 29.80 12.50
N ALA A 179 23.98 29.13 11.45
CA ALA A 179 24.83 28.67 10.35
C ALA A 179 24.09 28.65 9.00
N PRO A 180 24.72 29.12 7.91
CA PRO A 180 24.12 29.09 6.56
C PRO A 180 23.87 27.66 6.04
N ALA A 181 24.57 26.66 6.59
CA ALA A 181 24.34 25.26 6.28
C ALA A 181 22.95 24.76 6.72
N MET A 182 22.33 25.38 7.73
CA MET A 182 21.00 24.98 8.22
C MET A 182 19.89 25.28 7.20
N LEU A 183 20.06 26.32 6.39
CA LEU A 183 19.14 26.63 5.29
C LEU A 183 19.15 25.54 4.21
N PHE A 184 20.33 24.97 3.92
CA PHE A 184 20.45 23.84 3.00
C PHE A 184 19.69 22.62 3.53
N PHE A 185 19.82 22.28 4.82
CA PHE A 185 19.09 21.17 5.42
C PHE A 185 17.57 21.40 5.46
N ASP A 186 17.09 22.62 5.78
CA ASP A 186 15.67 22.98 5.70
C ASP A 186 15.11 22.74 4.29
N ASN A 187 15.83 23.19 3.27
CA ASN A 187 15.47 23.00 1.87
C ASN A 187 15.46 21.51 1.47
N ALA A 188 16.51 20.77 1.81
CA ALA A 188 16.63 19.35 1.48
C ALA A 188 15.53 18.50 2.15
N LEU A 189 15.26 18.74 3.43
CA LEU A 189 14.19 18.07 4.17
C LEU A 189 12.82 18.41 3.59
N SER A 190 12.58 19.69 3.23
CA SER A 190 11.36 20.14 2.60
C SER A 190 11.09 19.41 1.27
N LEU A 191 12.11 19.27 0.41
CA LEU A 191 12.01 18.53 -0.84
C LEU A 191 11.67 17.06 -0.61
N LEU A 192 12.33 16.43 0.38
CA LEU A 192 12.05 15.03 0.73
C LEU A 192 10.62 14.84 1.23
N VAL A 193 10.12 15.75 2.06
CA VAL A 193 8.73 15.74 2.56
C VAL A 193 7.72 15.77 1.41
N VAL A 194 7.89 16.68 0.44
CA VAL A 194 6.99 16.79 -0.73
C VAL A 194 6.93 15.48 -1.52
N LEU A 195 8.09 14.87 -1.77
CA LEU A 195 8.17 13.60 -2.49
C LEU A 195 7.45 12.48 -1.71
N LEU A 196 7.74 12.32 -0.42
CA LEU A 196 7.14 11.25 0.39
C LEU A 196 5.62 11.40 0.54
N ILE A 197 5.10 12.63 0.68
CA ILE A 197 3.65 12.88 0.75
C ILE A 197 3.00 12.55 -0.59
N SER A 198 3.62 12.90 -1.72
CA SER A 198 3.06 12.60 -3.04
C SER A 198 2.93 11.09 -3.31
N VAL A 199 3.94 10.30 -2.87
CA VAL A 199 3.93 8.84 -2.99
C VAL A 199 2.78 8.20 -2.17
N HIS A 200 2.30 8.87 -1.12
CA HIS A 200 1.16 8.38 -0.33
C HIS A 200 -0.13 8.25 -1.13
N PHE A 201 -0.29 8.99 -2.24
CA PHE A 201 -1.45 8.83 -3.12
C PHE A 201 -1.61 7.38 -3.63
N LEU A 202 -0.49 6.68 -3.86
CA LEU A 202 -0.50 5.29 -4.31
C LEU A 202 -1.19 4.35 -3.31
N PHE A 203 -1.16 4.66 -2.01
CA PHE A 203 -1.88 3.89 -1.00
C PHE A 203 -3.40 3.86 -1.26
N TYR A 204 -4.00 5.00 -1.61
CA TYR A 204 -5.44 5.09 -1.88
C TYR A 204 -5.84 4.42 -3.19
N SER A 205 -4.96 4.48 -4.20
CA SER A 205 -5.19 3.79 -5.48
C SER A 205 -5.21 2.27 -5.36
N ARG A 206 -4.64 1.72 -4.28
CA ARG A 206 -4.67 0.30 -3.92
C ARG A 206 -6.03 -0.20 -3.41
N ALA A 207 -7.03 0.67 -3.28
CA ALA A 207 -8.41 0.32 -2.94
C ALA A 207 -9.32 0.26 -4.19
N ILE A 208 -8.79 0.56 -5.37
CA ILE A 208 -9.55 0.60 -6.63
C ILE A 208 -9.30 -0.68 -7.44
N LYS A 209 -10.38 -1.37 -7.81
CA LYS A 209 -10.32 -2.65 -8.54
C LYS A 209 -9.46 -2.64 -9.80
N PHE A 210 -9.53 -1.54 -10.57
CA PHE A 210 -8.75 -1.41 -11.79
C PHE A 210 -7.28 -1.06 -11.51
N ILE A 211 -7.00 -0.18 -10.54
CA ILE A 211 -5.66 0.41 -10.35
C ILE A 211 -4.80 -0.40 -9.36
N GLY A 212 -5.41 -1.08 -8.38
CA GLY A 212 -4.71 -1.78 -7.30
C GLY A 212 -3.65 -2.79 -7.77
N PRO A 213 -3.97 -3.71 -8.70
CA PRO A 213 -2.98 -4.63 -9.26
C PRO A 213 -1.78 -3.92 -9.88
N PHE A 214 -2.00 -2.83 -10.63
CA PHE A 214 -0.91 -2.04 -11.22
C PHE A 214 0.01 -1.47 -10.15
N VAL A 215 -0.56 -0.96 -9.05
CA VAL A 215 0.20 -0.44 -7.92
C VAL A 215 1.01 -1.54 -7.25
N LEU A 216 0.46 -2.75 -7.10
CA LEU A 216 1.22 -3.92 -6.60
C LEU A 216 2.43 -4.19 -7.49
N MET A 217 2.18 -4.25 -8.80
CA MET A 217 3.21 -4.55 -9.79
C MET A 217 4.35 -3.54 -9.69
N ILE A 218 4.05 -2.24 -9.63
CA ILE A 218 5.05 -1.18 -9.44
C ILE A 218 5.90 -1.43 -8.17
N TYR A 219 5.28 -1.73 -7.03
CA TYR A 219 6.03 -2.02 -5.79
C TYR A 219 6.90 -3.26 -5.90
N THR A 220 6.38 -4.34 -6.48
CA THR A 220 7.14 -5.59 -6.62
C THR A 220 8.32 -5.43 -7.57
N ILE A 221 8.12 -4.69 -8.66
CA ILE A 221 9.17 -4.35 -9.63
C ILE A 221 10.25 -3.51 -8.95
N LEU A 222 9.87 -2.43 -8.27
CA LEU A 222 10.82 -1.51 -7.63
C LEU A 222 11.65 -2.19 -6.53
N SER A 223 11.02 -2.99 -5.68
CA SER A 223 11.69 -3.59 -4.51
C SER A 223 12.56 -4.80 -4.88
N ARG A 224 12.03 -5.72 -5.70
CA ARG A 224 12.67 -7.01 -5.97
C ARG A 224 13.51 -7.02 -7.23
N ASP A 225 13.00 -6.39 -8.30
CA ASP A 225 13.57 -6.49 -9.63
C ASP A 225 14.41 -5.28 -10.02
N LEU A 226 14.30 -4.13 -9.37
CA LEU A 226 15.20 -3.00 -9.65
C LEU A 226 16.45 -3.03 -8.76
N SER A 227 16.32 -3.45 -7.49
CA SER A 227 17.41 -3.39 -6.50
C SER A 227 18.64 -4.24 -6.86
N ARG A 228 18.44 -5.48 -7.30
CA ARG A 228 19.54 -6.40 -7.67
C ARG A 228 20.35 -5.89 -8.86
N PHE A 229 19.67 -5.30 -9.82
CA PHE A 229 20.32 -4.82 -11.02
C PHE A 229 20.89 -3.43 -10.85
N PHE A 230 20.25 -2.59 -10.03
CA PHE A 230 20.84 -1.32 -9.62
C PHE A 230 22.18 -1.54 -8.91
N LEU A 231 22.34 -2.63 -8.15
CA LEU A 231 23.63 -2.98 -7.55
C LEU A 231 24.71 -3.27 -8.60
N ILE A 232 24.42 -4.12 -9.59
CA ILE A 232 25.36 -4.42 -10.69
C ILE A 232 25.67 -3.16 -11.50
N TYR A 233 24.63 -2.38 -11.80
CA TYR A 233 24.76 -1.09 -12.48
C TYR A 233 25.65 -0.12 -11.71
N ALA A 234 25.50 -0.02 -10.39
CA ALA A 234 26.29 0.89 -9.56
C ALA A 234 27.79 0.58 -9.62
N ILE A 235 28.19 -0.69 -9.74
CA ILE A 235 29.60 -1.09 -9.92
C ILE A 235 30.15 -0.51 -11.23
N PHE A 236 29.42 -0.69 -12.33
CA PHE A 236 29.82 -0.13 -13.63
C PHE A 236 29.78 1.41 -13.62
N LEU A 237 28.74 2.01 -13.04
CA LEU A 237 28.58 3.45 -12.95
C LEU A 237 29.78 4.09 -12.24
N ILE A 238 30.20 3.53 -11.09
CA ILE A 238 31.37 4.01 -10.36
C ILE A 238 32.65 3.81 -11.20
N GLY A 239 32.86 2.62 -11.77
CA GLY A 239 34.06 2.34 -12.58
C GLY A 239 34.22 3.28 -13.79
N PHE A 240 33.16 3.44 -14.59
CA PHE A 240 33.18 4.34 -15.75
C PHE A 240 33.22 5.82 -15.35
N SER A 241 32.60 6.21 -14.22
CA SER A 241 32.71 7.59 -13.72
C SER A 241 34.15 8.00 -13.43
N GLN A 242 34.96 7.09 -12.89
CA GLN A 242 36.39 7.32 -12.65
C GLN A 242 37.15 7.48 -13.97
N SER A 243 36.89 6.59 -14.95
CA SER A 243 37.53 6.68 -16.27
C SER A 243 37.22 8.00 -16.97
N PHE A 244 35.95 8.40 -17.02
CA PHE A 244 35.56 9.67 -17.64
C PHE A 244 36.08 10.88 -16.87
N TYR A 245 36.11 10.85 -15.54
CA TYR A 245 36.70 11.92 -14.74
C TYR A 245 38.17 12.18 -15.12
N ILE A 246 38.97 11.14 -15.28
CA ILE A 246 40.38 11.26 -15.70
C ILE A 246 40.51 11.80 -17.12
N ILE A 247 39.67 11.33 -18.05
CA ILE A 247 39.69 11.79 -19.46
C ILE A 247 39.36 13.29 -19.52
N PHE A 248 38.28 13.74 -18.87
CA PHE A 248 37.88 15.15 -18.87
C PHE A 248 38.90 16.04 -18.17
N MET A 249 39.51 15.58 -17.07
CA MET A 249 40.59 16.30 -16.41
C MET A 249 41.80 16.47 -17.35
N SER A 250 42.17 15.42 -18.09
CA SER A 250 43.28 15.45 -19.04
C SER A 250 43.00 16.42 -20.19
N CYS A 251 41.80 16.38 -20.77
CA CYS A 251 41.40 17.30 -21.83
C CYS A 251 41.32 18.75 -21.35
N THR A 252 40.85 18.99 -20.12
CA THR A 252 40.78 20.33 -19.52
C THR A 252 42.18 20.92 -19.35
N ARG A 253 43.14 20.15 -18.84
CA ARG A 253 44.53 20.60 -18.66
C ARG A 253 45.17 20.99 -19.99
N GLN A 254 44.96 20.21 -21.04
CA GLN A 254 45.49 20.53 -22.37
C GLN A 254 44.80 21.76 -22.98
N SER A 255 43.47 21.84 -22.88
CA SER A 255 42.71 23.00 -23.39
C SER A 255 43.13 24.29 -22.70
N ALA A 256 43.39 24.24 -21.40
CA ALA A 256 43.90 25.36 -20.61
C ALA A 256 45.29 25.80 -21.11
N GLN A 257 46.18 24.85 -21.40
CA GLN A 257 47.50 25.12 -21.97
C GLN A 257 47.41 25.78 -23.35
N TYR A 258 46.49 25.34 -24.21
CA TYR A 258 46.31 25.93 -25.55
C TYR A 258 45.76 27.36 -25.49
N GLN A 259 44.85 27.64 -24.56
CA GLN A 259 44.25 28.97 -24.39
C GLN A 259 45.11 29.92 -23.54
N ASN A 260 46.28 29.48 -23.03
CA ASN A 260 47.09 30.20 -22.05
C ASN A 260 46.30 30.65 -20.81
N VAL A 261 45.35 29.81 -20.39
CA VAL A 261 44.51 30.03 -19.21
C VAL A 261 44.91 29.01 -18.12
N THR A 262 44.79 29.37 -16.85
CA THR A 262 45.00 28.42 -15.75
C THR A 262 43.97 27.29 -15.81
N ALA A 263 44.40 26.06 -15.49
CA ALA A 263 43.53 24.89 -15.50
C ALA A 263 42.30 25.00 -14.59
N SER A 264 42.34 25.88 -13.59
CA SER A 264 41.20 26.22 -12.72
C SER A 264 40.11 27.03 -13.42
N ASN A 265 40.47 27.80 -14.44
CA ASN A 265 39.56 28.71 -15.15
C ASN A 265 39.03 28.09 -16.46
N ALA A 266 39.54 26.91 -16.83
CA ALA A 266 39.03 26.15 -17.96
C ALA A 266 37.69 25.48 -17.61
N ILE A 267 36.75 25.50 -18.55
CA ILE A 267 35.40 24.95 -18.36
C ILE A 267 35.48 23.42 -18.29
N ASN A 268 35.51 22.87 -17.08
CA ASN A 268 35.41 21.43 -16.86
C ASN A 268 34.00 21.06 -16.38
N ILE A 269 33.36 20.18 -17.14
CA ILE A 269 32.02 19.68 -16.85
C ILE A 269 32.06 18.63 -15.74
N LEU A 270 33.19 17.93 -15.56
CA LEU A 270 33.43 16.93 -14.52
C LEU A 270 34.52 17.45 -13.56
N TYR A 271 34.26 18.57 -12.89
CA TYR A 271 35.23 19.16 -11.95
C TYR A 271 35.34 18.36 -10.64
N HIS A 272 34.22 17.84 -10.13
CA HIS A 272 34.18 17.03 -8.92
C HIS A 272 33.82 15.55 -9.19
N PRO A 273 34.36 14.59 -8.39
CA PRO A 273 34.09 13.16 -8.58
C PRO A 273 32.61 12.80 -8.41
N MET A 274 31.88 13.48 -7.51
CA MET A 274 30.44 13.29 -7.34
C MET A 274 29.64 13.79 -8.55
N GLU A 275 30.08 14.89 -9.16
CA GLU A 275 29.47 15.43 -10.38
C GLU A 275 29.71 14.50 -11.57
N ALA A 276 30.89 13.86 -11.64
CA ALA A 276 31.18 12.82 -12.62
C ALA A 276 30.20 11.64 -12.52
N VAL A 277 29.96 11.11 -11.32
CA VAL A 277 28.97 10.04 -11.11
C VAL A 277 27.58 10.48 -11.57
N MET A 278 27.13 11.68 -11.18
CA MET A 278 25.82 12.20 -11.56
C MET A 278 25.67 12.37 -13.08
N ARG A 279 26.67 12.94 -13.76
CA ARG A 279 26.62 13.19 -15.20
C ARG A 279 26.68 11.90 -16.03
N ILE A 280 27.45 10.92 -15.58
CA ILE A 280 27.48 9.60 -16.21
C ILE A 280 26.15 8.86 -15.97
N PHE A 281 25.51 9.03 -14.82
CA PHE A 281 24.16 8.52 -14.60
C PHE A 281 23.14 9.19 -15.54
N ILE A 282 23.15 10.52 -15.66
CA ILE A 282 22.26 11.27 -16.57
C ILE A 282 22.47 10.84 -18.03
N MET A 283 23.72 10.56 -18.41
CA MET A 283 24.07 10.04 -19.73
C MET A 283 23.32 8.74 -20.05
N THR A 284 23.18 7.81 -19.09
CA THR A 284 22.45 6.54 -19.31
C THR A 284 20.97 6.70 -19.59
N ILE A 285 20.36 7.79 -19.13
CA ILE A 285 18.92 8.02 -19.28
C ILE A 285 18.61 8.57 -20.68
N GLY A 286 19.58 9.18 -21.37
CA GLY A 286 19.39 9.64 -22.74
C GLY A 286 20.13 10.94 -23.12
N GLU A 287 20.82 11.61 -22.20
CA GLU A 287 21.54 12.87 -22.52
C GLU A 287 22.95 12.64 -23.12
N PHE A 288 23.18 11.47 -23.72
CA PHE A 288 24.47 11.08 -24.28
C PHE A 288 24.96 12.00 -25.41
N MET A 289 24.05 12.63 -26.17
CA MET A 289 24.39 13.58 -27.23
C MET A 289 25.06 14.86 -26.70
N VAL A 290 24.54 15.43 -25.61
CA VAL A 290 25.11 16.65 -24.99
C VAL A 290 26.49 16.33 -24.43
N PHE A 291 26.62 15.20 -23.75
CA PHE A 291 27.88 14.72 -23.20
C PHE A 291 28.93 14.48 -24.29
N TYR A 292 28.58 13.75 -25.35
CA TYR A 292 29.47 13.45 -26.47
C TYR A 292 29.96 14.72 -27.17
N ARG A 293 29.05 15.66 -27.47
CA ARG A 293 29.41 16.94 -28.11
C ARG A 293 30.42 17.71 -27.27
N LYS A 294 30.18 17.79 -25.95
CA LYS A 294 31.09 18.47 -25.03
C LYS A 294 32.45 17.77 -24.96
N MET A 295 32.49 16.44 -24.91
CA MET A 295 33.72 15.66 -24.94
C MET A 295 34.52 15.92 -26.22
N VAL A 296 33.88 15.90 -27.40
CA VAL A 296 34.55 16.13 -28.68
C VAL A 296 35.12 17.55 -28.78
N VAL A 297 34.38 18.55 -28.30
CA VAL A 297 34.86 19.95 -28.30
C VAL A 297 36.03 20.13 -27.33
N LEU A 298 35.96 19.59 -26.11
CA LEU A 298 37.02 19.73 -25.10
C LEU A 298 38.29 18.95 -25.46
N CYS A 299 38.13 17.73 -25.98
CA CYS A 299 39.24 16.82 -26.26
C CYS A 299 39.73 16.91 -27.72
N GLY A 300 39.13 17.74 -28.57
CA GLY A 300 39.31 17.72 -30.03
C GLY A 300 40.75 17.81 -30.54
N GLN A 301 41.68 18.33 -29.74
CA GLN A 301 43.10 18.47 -30.08
C GLN A 301 44.01 17.42 -29.43
N THR A 302 43.45 16.39 -28.78
CA THR A 302 44.20 15.36 -28.03
C THR A 302 43.95 13.96 -28.54
N SER A 303 44.98 13.09 -28.45
CA SER A 303 44.81 11.64 -28.63
C SER A 303 43.80 11.03 -27.63
N MET A 304 43.60 11.70 -26.49
CA MET A 304 42.58 11.35 -25.49
C MET A 304 41.15 11.42 -26.04
N ALA A 305 40.86 12.17 -27.11
CA ALA A 305 39.55 12.14 -27.76
C ALA A 305 39.22 10.77 -28.35
N TYR A 306 40.21 10.05 -28.88
CA TYR A 306 40.00 8.70 -29.42
C TYR A 306 39.70 7.72 -28.31
N ILE A 307 40.47 7.77 -27.22
CA ILE A 307 40.24 6.94 -26.02
C ILE A 307 38.87 7.24 -25.42
N GLY A 308 38.47 8.51 -25.32
CA GLY A 308 37.15 8.91 -24.85
C GLY A 308 36.01 8.42 -25.74
N LYS A 309 36.15 8.49 -27.07
CA LYS A 309 35.16 7.94 -28.02
C LYS A 309 35.01 6.42 -27.87
N VAL A 310 36.10 5.68 -27.72
CA VAL A 310 36.06 4.22 -27.51
C VAL A 310 35.40 3.88 -26.18
N MET A 311 35.79 4.53 -25.08
CA MET A 311 35.19 4.32 -23.76
C MET A 311 33.70 4.68 -23.74
N PHE A 312 33.30 5.72 -24.47
CA PHE A 312 31.90 6.10 -24.65
C PHE A 312 31.08 5.01 -25.34
N VAL A 313 31.58 4.46 -26.45
CA VAL A 313 30.90 3.37 -27.16
C VAL A 313 30.80 2.11 -26.29
N ILE A 314 31.88 1.75 -25.59
CA ILE A 314 31.89 0.60 -24.67
C ILE A 314 30.85 0.79 -23.57
N TYR A 315 30.83 1.97 -22.93
CA TYR A 315 29.87 2.27 -21.87
C TYR A 315 28.42 2.19 -22.36
N GLU A 316 28.13 2.82 -23.50
CA GLU A 316 26.79 2.85 -24.08
C GLU A 316 26.32 1.43 -24.45
N LEU A 317 27.21 0.58 -24.95
CA LEU A 317 26.90 -0.83 -25.23
C LEU A 317 26.58 -1.61 -23.94
N PHE A 318 27.37 -1.45 -22.89
CA PHE A 318 27.10 -2.11 -21.60
C PHE A 318 25.78 -1.64 -20.98
N VAL A 319 25.52 -0.34 -20.98
CA VAL A 319 24.31 0.24 -20.39
C VAL A 319 23.08 -0.15 -21.20
N SER A 320 23.11 -0.06 -22.53
CA SER A 320 21.98 -0.44 -23.38
C SER A 320 21.63 -1.92 -23.25
N VAL A 321 22.62 -2.82 -23.26
CA VAL A 321 22.40 -4.26 -23.03
C VAL A 321 21.79 -4.49 -21.65
N MET A 322 22.33 -3.84 -20.62
CA MET A 322 21.81 -3.99 -19.26
C MET A 322 20.37 -3.46 -19.16
N GLN A 323 20.07 -2.26 -19.67
CA GLN A 323 18.72 -1.67 -19.66
C GLN A 323 17.70 -2.51 -20.43
N LEU A 324 18.06 -3.05 -21.59
CA LEU A 324 17.21 -3.95 -22.37
C LEU A 324 16.95 -5.26 -21.60
N ASN A 325 17.96 -5.83 -20.96
CA ASN A 325 17.82 -7.04 -20.13
C ASN A 325 16.87 -6.81 -18.94
N LEU A 326 16.85 -5.59 -18.37
CA LEU A 326 15.88 -5.21 -17.33
C LEU A 326 14.47 -5.08 -17.88
N LEU A 327 14.31 -4.38 -18.99
CA LEU A 327 13.01 -4.11 -19.59
C LEU A 327 12.33 -5.41 -20.04
N ILE A 328 13.09 -6.32 -20.67
CA ILE A 328 12.59 -7.63 -21.11
C ILE A 328 12.22 -8.52 -19.91
N ALA A 329 13.08 -8.60 -18.89
CA ALA A 329 12.81 -9.42 -17.70
C ALA A 329 11.63 -8.90 -16.84
N MET A 330 11.35 -7.60 -16.90
CA MET A 330 10.24 -6.93 -16.22
C MET A 330 8.92 -7.09 -16.98
N MET A 331 8.93 -6.88 -18.30
CA MET A 331 7.75 -7.05 -19.15
C MET A 331 7.31 -8.52 -19.25
N GLY A 332 8.25 -9.48 -19.27
CA GLY A 332 7.92 -10.91 -19.27
C GLY A 332 7.19 -11.38 -18.00
N ARG A 333 7.67 -10.96 -16.82
CA ARG A 333 7.05 -11.32 -15.54
C ARG A 333 5.71 -10.63 -15.28
N THR A 334 5.53 -9.41 -15.79
CA THR A 334 4.25 -8.70 -15.69
C THR A 334 3.15 -9.39 -16.49
N TYR A 335 3.46 -9.99 -17.64
CA TYR A 335 2.50 -10.79 -18.40
C TYR A 335 2.01 -12.03 -17.63
N ASP A 336 2.93 -12.78 -17.02
CA ASP A 336 2.57 -13.95 -16.21
C ASP A 336 1.76 -13.57 -14.95
N LEU A 337 2.06 -12.39 -14.37
CA LEU A 337 1.34 -11.85 -13.22
C LEU A 337 -0.11 -11.44 -13.52
N ILE A 338 -0.44 -11.09 -14.78
CA ILE A 338 -1.80 -10.64 -15.15
C ILE A 338 -2.85 -11.73 -14.90
N SER A 339 -2.49 -13.00 -15.04
CA SER A 339 -3.39 -14.14 -14.79
C SER A 339 -3.77 -14.31 -13.30
N GLY A 340 -2.94 -13.85 -12.35
CA GLY A 340 -3.19 -13.86 -10.90
C GLY A 340 -3.79 -12.56 -10.33
N THR A 341 -4.09 -11.57 -11.17
CA THR A 341 -4.45 -10.21 -10.73
C THR A 341 -5.75 -10.10 -9.93
N GLN A 342 -6.76 -10.92 -10.23
CA GLN A 342 -8.06 -10.82 -9.55
C GLN A 342 -7.98 -11.28 -8.09
N THR A 343 -7.25 -12.35 -7.80
CA THR A 343 -7.06 -12.86 -6.44
C THR A 343 -6.14 -11.94 -5.63
N GLU A 344 -5.06 -11.43 -6.25
CA GLU A 344 -4.17 -10.46 -5.60
C GLU A 344 -4.87 -9.13 -5.32
N TRP A 345 -5.72 -8.66 -6.25
CA TRP A 345 -6.58 -7.51 -6.02
C TRP A 345 -7.44 -7.70 -4.76
N LYS A 346 -8.15 -8.84 -4.65
CA LYS A 346 -8.99 -9.14 -3.49
C LYS A 346 -8.18 -9.14 -2.19
N ARG A 347 -6.96 -9.69 -2.20
CA ARG A 347 -6.06 -9.61 -1.05
C ARG A 347 -5.68 -8.17 -0.70
N GLN A 348 -5.33 -7.34 -1.68
CA GLN A 348 -5.00 -5.93 -1.42
C GLN A 348 -6.19 -5.15 -0.84
N TRP A 349 -7.37 -5.38 -1.39
CA TRP A 349 -8.60 -4.80 -0.89
C TRP A 349 -8.92 -5.27 0.53
N ALA A 350 -8.79 -6.57 0.81
CA ALA A 350 -8.95 -7.13 2.15
C ALA A 350 -7.98 -6.51 3.16
N GLN A 351 -6.70 -6.39 2.80
CA GLN A 351 -5.70 -5.72 3.62
C GLN A 351 -6.07 -4.25 3.89
N VAL A 352 -6.63 -3.51 2.92
CA VAL A 352 -7.10 -2.13 3.13
C VAL A 352 -8.26 -2.11 4.12
N ILE A 353 -9.25 -3.01 3.97
CA ILE A 353 -10.38 -3.13 4.91
C ILE A 353 -9.89 -3.43 6.32
N LEU A 354 -9.01 -4.42 6.49
CA LEU A 354 -8.44 -4.77 7.79
C LEU A 354 -7.62 -3.63 8.38
N MET A 355 -6.93 -2.83 7.55
CA MET A 355 -6.21 -1.64 8.01
C MET A 355 -7.17 -0.52 8.46
N LEU A 356 -8.31 -0.35 7.78
CA LEU A 356 -9.35 0.59 8.23
C LEU A 356 -10.01 0.12 9.52
N GLU A 357 -10.27 -1.18 9.64
CA GLU A 357 -10.77 -1.81 10.86
C GLU A 357 -9.79 -1.63 12.03
N PHE A 358 -8.50 -1.74 11.75
CA PHE A 358 -7.44 -1.51 12.71
C PHE A 358 -7.43 -0.08 13.26
N SER A 359 -7.66 0.92 12.41
CA SER A 359 -7.72 2.34 12.81
C SER A 359 -8.95 2.71 13.65
N LEU A 360 -9.88 1.78 13.87
CA LEU A 360 -11.06 2.00 14.68
C LEU A 360 -10.77 1.76 16.17
N ARG A 361 -11.26 2.66 17.02
CA ARG A 361 -11.33 2.41 18.47
C ARG A 361 -12.19 1.17 18.76
N PRO A 362 -11.91 0.39 19.83
CA PRO A 362 -12.63 -0.86 20.13
C PRO A 362 -14.15 -0.73 20.15
N LYS A 363 -14.69 0.33 20.74
CA LYS A 363 -16.14 0.59 20.77
C LYS A 363 -16.73 0.82 19.36
N ALA A 364 -16.00 1.53 18.50
CA ALA A 364 -16.42 1.76 17.12
C ALA A 364 -16.34 0.50 16.26
N ARG A 365 -15.35 -0.38 16.52
CA ARG A 365 -15.25 -1.71 15.91
C ARG A 365 -16.46 -2.57 16.26
N LEU A 366 -16.83 -2.61 17.54
CA LEU A 366 -18.02 -3.34 17.99
C LEU A 366 -19.27 -2.81 17.29
N ASN A 367 -19.46 -1.49 17.25
CA ASN A 367 -20.59 -0.89 16.52
C ASN A 367 -20.59 -1.23 15.02
N ALA A 368 -19.43 -1.35 14.39
CA ALA A 368 -19.32 -1.80 13.00
C ALA A 368 -19.71 -3.28 12.87
N LEU A 369 -19.24 -4.15 13.76
CA LEU A 369 -19.62 -5.57 13.84
C LEU A 369 -21.14 -5.74 13.93
N LEU A 370 -21.80 -4.92 14.74
CA LEU A 370 -23.26 -4.98 14.92
C LEU A 370 -24.06 -4.71 13.64
N LYS A 371 -23.50 -3.96 12.67
CA LYS A 371 -24.20 -3.62 11.42
C LYS A 371 -24.35 -4.81 10.48
N TYR A 372 -23.34 -5.68 10.44
CA TYR A 372 -23.31 -6.81 9.50
C TYR A 372 -23.53 -8.18 10.16
N SER A 373 -23.61 -8.24 11.49
CA SER A 373 -23.83 -9.49 12.23
C SER A 373 -25.21 -9.58 12.86
N ARG A 374 -25.72 -10.80 13.00
CA ARG A 374 -26.98 -11.11 13.70
C ARG A 374 -26.70 -12.05 14.87
N PRO A 375 -27.41 -11.91 16.02
CA PRO A 375 -27.27 -12.84 17.12
C PRO A 375 -27.79 -14.24 16.74
N ILE A 376 -27.11 -15.28 17.20
CA ILE A 376 -27.49 -16.68 16.96
C ILE A 376 -28.03 -17.32 18.24
N GLY A 377 -29.06 -18.16 18.11
CA GLY A 377 -29.66 -18.87 19.25
C GLY A 377 -30.27 -17.95 20.33
N THR A 378 -30.16 -18.38 21.59
CA THR A 378 -30.64 -17.64 22.77
C THR A 378 -29.59 -16.70 23.35
N ASN A 379 -28.31 -16.97 23.13
CA ASN A 379 -27.18 -16.15 23.58
C ASN A 379 -26.94 -14.97 22.63
N LYS A 380 -27.33 -13.76 23.04
CA LYS A 380 -27.12 -12.53 22.25
C LYS A 380 -25.64 -12.16 22.04
N ARG A 381 -24.72 -12.82 22.74
CA ARG A 381 -23.27 -12.62 22.64
C ARG A 381 -22.69 -13.27 21.40
N GLU A 382 -23.18 -14.45 21.06
CA GLU A 382 -22.74 -15.17 19.86
C GLU A 382 -23.42 -14.59 18.64
N ARG A 383 -22.60 -14.22 17.67
CA ARG A 383 -23.04 -13.56 16.45
C ARG A 383 -22.58 -14.32 15.23
N ALA A 384 -23.46 -14.33 14.23
CA ALA A 384 -23.27 -14.98 12.96
C ALA A 384 -23.46 -14.00 11.80
N PHE A 385 -22.78 -14.31 10.71
CA PHE A 385 -22.96 -13.65 9.43
C PHE A 385 -23.96 -14.45 8.61
N VAL A 386 -25.04 -13.77 8.21
CA VAL A 386 -26.17 -14.40 7.53
C VAL A 386 -26.09 -14.09 6.05
N ILE A 387 -26.05 -15.13 5.22
CA ILE A 387 -26.04 -15.00 3.77
C ILE A 387 -27.22 -15.76 3.20
N VAL A 388 -27.82 -15.16 2.18
CA VAL A 388 -28.83 -15.81 1.35
C VAL A 388 -28.15 -16.21 0.04
N ARG A 389 -28.16 -17.51 -0.28
CA ARG A 389 -27.65 -18.01 -1.55
C ARG A 389 -28.78 -18.61 -2.35
N LYS A 390 -28.80 -18.28 -3.65
CA LYS A 390 -29.61 -18.99 -4.62
C LYS A 390 -28.79 -20.17 -5.13
N THR A 391 -29.41 -21.33 -5.15
CA THR A 391 -28.77 -22.54 -5.64
C THR A 391 -28.91 -22.55 -7.16
N GLY A 392 -27.80 -22.71 -7.88
CA GLY A 392 -27.84 -22.84 -9.34
C GLY A 392 -28.53 -24.13 -9.78
N ASP A 393 -28.98 -24.19 -11.04
CA ASP A 393 -29.74 -25.31 -11.62
C ASP A 393 -28.99 -26.65 -11.69
N SER A 394 -27.71 -26.69 -11.33
CA SER A 394 -26.83 -27.86 -11.41
C SER A 394 -26.83 -28.75 -10.16
N LEU A 395 -27.97 -28.91 -9.48
CA LEU A 395 -28.08 -29.80 -8.32
C LEU A 395 -28.52 -31.21 -8.74
N SER A 396 -27.78 -32.23 -8.30
CA SER A 396 -28.17 -33.64 -8.47
C SER A 396 -29.56 -33.89 -7.86
N GLU A 397 -30.37 -34.77 -8.46
CA GLU A 397 -31.71 -35.10 -7.97
C GLU A 397 -31.69 -35.58 -6.50
N THR A 398 -30.64 -36.30 -6.11
CA THR A 398 -30.40 -36.74 -4.72
C THR A 398 -30.27 -35.57 -3.75
N ASP A 399 -29.59 -34.50 -4.15
CA ASP A 399 -29.38 -33.32 -3.30
C ASP A 399 -30.65 -32.48 -3.17
N LYS A 400 -31.50 -32.49 -4.21
CA LYS A 400 -32.84 -31.86 -4.15
C LYS A 400 -33.73 -32.59 -3.13
N GLN A 401 -33.78 -33.91 -3.17
CA GLN A 401 -34.53 -34.72 -2.19
C GLN A 401 -34.04 -34.51 -0.75
N LEU A 402 -32.71 -34.49 -0.54
CA LEU A 402 -32.13 -34.25 0.78
C LEU A 402 -32.53 -32.88 1.34
N ARG A 403 -32.60 -31.86 0.48
CA ARG A 403 -33.02 -30.50 0.86
C ARG A 403 -34.48 -30.39 1.20
N GLU A 404 -35.36 -31.01 0.42
CA GLU A 404 -36.80 -31.05 0.72
C GLU A 404 -37.04 -31.69 2.09
N LEU A 405 -36.34 -32.79 2.38
CA LEU A 405 -36.39 -33.45 3.69
C LEU A 405 -35.89 -32.51 4.81
N GLN A 406 -34.73 -31.87 4.61
CA GLN A 406 -34.20 -30.90 5.57
C GLN A 406 -35.16 -29.72 5.79
N GLU A 407 -35.80 -29.23 4.73
CA GLU A 407 -36.78 -28.14 4.82
C GLU A 407 -37.98 -28.57 5.67
N GLN A 408 -38.52 -29.77 5.46
CA GLN A 408 -39.60 -30.33 6.27
C GLN A 408 -39.20 -30.42 7.75
N ILE A 409 -38.01 -30.96 8.05
CA ILE A 409 -37.48 -31.06 9.42
C ILE A 409 -37.37 -29.67 10.07
N ILE A 410 -36.88 -28.66 9.34
CA ILE A 410 -36.76 -27.30 9.85
C ILE A 410 -38.15 -26.69 10.12
N ARG A 411 -39.11 -26.88 9.21
CA ARG A 411 -40.49 -26.40 9.39
C ARG A 411 -41.14 -27.03 10.63
N GLU A 412 -40.96 -28.33 10.85
CA GLU A 412 -41.48 -29.04 12.02
C GLU A 412 -40.86 -28.54 13.32
N LYS A 413 -39.52 -28.39 13.36
CA LYS A 413 -38.82 -27.81 14.53
C LYS A 413 -39.35 -26.41 14.86
N LYS A 414 -39.56 -25.55 13.86
CA LYS A 414 -40.13 -24.21 14.06
C LYS A 414 -41.56 -24.26 14.60
N ARG A 415 -42.41 -25.16 14.09
CA ARG A 415 -43.78 -25.37 14.59
C ARG A 415 -43.77 -25.83 16.05
N ALA A 416 -42.89 -26.76 16.41
CA ALA A 416 -42.75 -27.25 17.78
C ALA A 416 -42.27 -26.13 18.74
N LEU A 417 -41.28 -25.34 18.33
CA LEU A 417 -40.80 -24.17 19.08
C LEU A 417 -41.89 -23.12 19.28
N LEU A 418 -42.67 -22.82 18.25
CA LEU A 418 -43.79 -21.88 18.32
C LEU A 418 -44.85 -22.36 19.33
N LYS A 419 -45.21 -23.65 19.29
CA LYS A 419 -46.15 -24.25 20.26
C LYS A 419 -45.64 -24.12 21.70
N ARG A 420 -44.35 -24.35 21.94
CA ARG A 420 -43.74 -24.15 23.27
C ARG A 420 -43.83 -22.70 23.74
N ARG A 421 -43.47 -21.73 22.88
CA ARG A 421 -43.56 -20.30 23.23
C ARG A 421 -44.98 -19.83 23.49
N LEU A 422 -45.96 -20.35 22.75
CA LEU A 422 -47.38 -20.05 22.98
C LEU A 422 -47.83 -20.58 24.34
N LYS A 423 -47.48 -21.84 24.66
CA LYS A 423 -47.75 -22.44 25.97
C LYS A 423 -47.12 -21.65 27.12
N ASP A 424 -45.83 -21.30 27.02
CA ASP A 424 -45.14 -20.49 28.04
C ASP A 424 -45.82 -19.13 28.23
N ARG A 425 -46.30 -18.51 27.15
CA ARG A 425 -47.02 -17.24 27.21
C ARG A 425 -48.37 -17.37 27.92
N ASP A 426 -49.10 -18.46 27.67
CA ASP A 426 -50.39 -18.73 28.29
C ASP A 426 -50.22 -19.08 29.78
N ASP A 427 -49.18 -19.85 30.14
CA ASP A 427 -48.81 -20.12 31.55
C ASP A 427 -48.42 -18.83 32.30
N LEU A 428 -47.69 -17.92 31.64
CA LEU A 428 -47.36 -16.58 32.18
C LEU A 428 -48.58 -15.65 32.31
N ARG A 429 -49.65 -15.92 31.57
CA ARG A 429 -50.91 -15.17 31.65
C ARG A 429 -51.78 -15.71 32.78
N CYS A 430 -51.83 -17.03 32.95
CA CYS A 430 -52.52 -17.69 34.07
C CYS A 430 -51.87 -17.41 35.43
N LYS A 431 -50.56 -17.14 35.50
CA LYS A 431 -49.88 -16.72 36.75
C LYS A 431 -50.08 -15.24 37.13
N ARG A 432 -50.64 -14.43 36.22
CA ARG A 432 -50.86 -12.98 36.42
C ARG A 432 -52.32 -12.62 36.74
N LEU A 433 -53.22 -13.59 36.59
CA LEU A 433 -54.59 -13.60 37.09
C LEU A 433 -54.61 -14.34 38.42
#